data_AF-A0A455UDA0-F1
#
_entry.id   AF-A0A455UDA0-F1
#
_cell.length_a   1.000
_cell.length_b   1.000
_cell.length_c   1.000
_cell.angle_alpha   90.00
_cell.angle_beta   90.00
_cell.angle_gamma   90.00
#
_symmetry.space_group_name_H-M   'P 1'
#
loop_
_entity.id
_entity.type
_entity.pdbx_description
1 polymer ?
#
loop_
_entity_poly.entity_id
_entity_poly.type
_entity_poly.pdbx_seq_one_letter_code
_entity_poly.pdbx_strand_id
1 'polypeptide(L)' 'MQLPLSLPTVMAGINQTIMLALSMVVIAAMIGADGLGSEVWRAIQRLRPGDGFEAGIAVVILAMLLDRLTQSLRKTRQ' A
#
# COMPACT_ATOMS: atom_id res chain seq x y z
N MET A 1 33.34 4.37 -5.33
CA MET A 1 33.31 2.98 -4.84
C MET A 1 32.33 2.79 -3.66
N GLN A 2 31.09 3.30 -3.71
CA GLN A 2 30.10 3.13 -2.61
C GLN A 2 28.68 2.82 -3.10
N LEU A 3 28.40 2.91 -4.40
CA LEU A 3 27.10 2.53 -4.98
C LEU A 3 26.63 1.14 -4.54
N PRO A 4 27.45 0.05 -4.58
CA PRO A 4 26.95 -1.27 -4.21
C PRO A 4 26.63 -1.42 -2.71
N LEU A 5 27.23 -0.61 -1.83
CA LEU A 5 27.00 -0.64 -0.38
C LEU A 5 25.74 0.14 0.05
N SER A 6 25.29 1.12 -0.73
CA SER A 6 24.09 1.91 -0.43
C SER A 6 22.81 1.35 -1.06
N LEU A 7 22.90 0.42 -2.02
CA LEU A 7 21.75 -0.24 -2.64
C LEU A 7 20.79 -0.90 -1.64
N PRO A 8 21.24 -1.61 -0.58
CA PRO A 8 20.35 -2.20 0.41
C PRO A 8 19.53 -1.14 1.15
N THR A 9 20.16 -0.01 1.50
CA THR A 9 19.52 1.11 2.19
C THR A 9 18.48 1.80 1.32
N VAL A 10 18.76 1.97 0.02
CA VAL A 10 17.79 2.52 -0.94
C VAL A 10 16.58 1.60 -1.10
N MET A 11 16.79 0.28 -1.19
CA MET A 11 15.69 -0.69 -1.27
C MET A 11 14.85 -0.74 0.02
N ALA A 12 15.48 -0.58 1.19
CA ALA A 12 14.76 -0.44 2.45
C ALA A 12 13.90 0.84 2.48
N GLY A 13 14.43 1.96 1.98
CA GLY A 13 13.71 3.21 1.83
C GLY A 13 12.48 3.09 0.90
N ILE A 14 12.63 2.42 -0.25
CA ILE A 14 11.52 2.20 -1.18
C ILE A 14 10.40 1.39 -0.52
N ASN A 15 10.74 0.33 0.20
CA ASN A 15 9.74 -0.48 0.92
C ASN A 15 8.97 0.37 1.94
N GLN A 16 9.67 1.25 2.67
CA GLN A 16 9.02 2.18 3.61
C GLN A 16 8.13 3.19 2.90
N THR A 17 8.57 3.77 1.79
CA THR A 17 7.75 4.71 1.01
C THR A 17 6.47 4.04 0.50
N ILE A 18 6.56 2.80 0.01
CA ILE A 18 5.38 2.03 -0.43
C ILE A 18 4.41 1.80 0.73
N MET A 19 4.92 1.36 1.89
CA MET A 19 4.10 1.15 3.09
C MET A 19 3.43 2.44 3.57
N LEU A 20 4.15 3.56 3.58
CA LEU A 20 3.60 4.87 3.93
C LEU A 20 2.56 5.35 2.92
N ALA A 21 2.80 5.14 1.62
CA ALA A 21 1.85 5.48 0.56
C ALA A 21 0.56 4.66 0.67
N LEU A 22 0.66 3.37 1.00
CA LEU A 22 -0.49 2.49 1.20
C LEU A 22 -1.33 2.90 2.42
N SER A 23 -0.68 3.37 3.50
CA SER A 23 -1.38 3.94 4.65
C SER A 23 -2.22 5.18 4.27
N MET A 24 -1.75 5.95 3.28
CA MET A 24 -2.40 7.20 2.85
C MET A 24 -3.58 6.99 1.88
N VAL A 25 -3.81 5.76 1.38
CA VAL A 25 -4.87 5.47 0.38
C VAL A 25 -6.28 5.88 0.87
N VAL A 26 -6.59 5.71 2.14
CA VAL A 26 -7.90 6.07 2.70
C VAL A 26 -8.08 7.58 2.77
N ILE A 27 -7.03 8.32 3.12
CA ILE A 27 -7.07 9.79 3.20
C ILE A 27 -7.17 10.39 1.79
N ALA A 28 -6.46 9.83 0.81
CA ALA A 28 -6.58 10.25 -0.57
C ALA A 28 -8.03 10.15 -1.09
N ALA A 29 -8.73 9.08 -0.69
CA ALA A 29 -10.14 8.89 -1.05
C ALA A 29 -11.09 9.92 -0.42
N MET A 30 -10.75 10.47 0.77
CA MET A 30 -11.52 11.55 1.38
C MET A 30 -11.45 12.86 0.58
N ILE A 31 -10.39 13.06 -0.21
CA ILE A 31 -10.17 14.25 -1.05
C ILE A 31 -10.73 14.03 -2.47
N GLY A 32 -11.38 12.89 -2.73
CA GLY A 32 -12.01 12.57 -4.01
C GLY A 32 -11.14 11.77 -4.98
N ALA A 33 -10.05 11.16 -4.50
CA ALA A 33 -9.32 10.18 -5.30
C ALA A 33 -10.20 8.92 -5.52
N ASP A 34 -10.27 8.46 -6.77
CA ASP A 34 -11.02 7.27 -7.13
C ASP A 34 -10.24 5.98 -6.79
N GLY A 35 -10.94 4.85 -6.73
CA GLY A 35 -10.37 3.53 -6.45
C GLY A 35 -10.82 2.94 -5.11
N LEU A 36 -10.09 1.92 -4.63
CA LEU A 36 -10.49 1.08 -3.48
C LEU A 36 -10.68 1.87 -2.18
N GLY A 37 -9.89 2.92 -1.95
CA GLY A 37 -10.06 3.79 -0.78
C GLY A 37 -11.42 4.51 -0.75
N SER A 38 -12.00 4.80 -1.91
CA SER A 38 -13.30 5.49 -2.02
C SER A 38 -14.47 4.59 -1.60
N GLU A 39 -14.36 3.28 -1.82
CA GLU A 39 -15.37 2.31 -1.40
C GLU A 39 -15.33 2.10 0.12
N VAL A 40 -14.13 2.05 0.71
CA VAL A 40 -13.94 2.06 2.18
C VAL A 40 -14.53 3.34 2.78
N TRP A 41 -14.24 4.50 2.18
CA TRP A 41 -14.75 5.79 2.64
C TRP A 41 -16.27 5.87 2.54
N ARG A 42 -16.87 5.43 1.42
CA ARG A 42 -18.33 5.38 1.24
C ARG A 42 -19.00 4.45 2.24
N ALA A 43 -18.40 3.30 2.55
CA ALA A 43 -18.91 2.38 3.55
C ALA A 43 -18.96 3.00 4.95
N ILE A 44 -17.91 3.74 5.32
CA ILE A 44 -17.86 4.52 6.57
C ILE A 44 -18.96 5.59 6.57
N GLN A 45 -19.09 6.38 5.49
CA GLN A 45 -20.11 7.43 5.37
C GLN A 45 -21.54 6.89 5.44
N ARG A 46 -21.80 5.71 4.88
CA ARG A 46 -23.13 5.09 4.82
C ARG A 46 -23.46 4.22 6.03
N LEU A 47 -22.54 4.09 6.99
CA LEU A 47 -22.64 3.16 8.13
C LEU A 47 -22.95 1.72 7.67
N ARG A 48 -22.34 1.30 6.55
CA ARG A 48 -22.48 -0.05 5.98
C ARG A 48 -21.20 -0.85 6.22
N PRO A 49 -21.02 -1.47 7.39
CA PRO A 49 -19.77 -2.16 7.73
C PRO A 49 -19.48 -3.37 6.83
N GLY A 50 -20.51 -4.01 6.25
CA GLY A 50 -20.33 -5.11 5.29
C GLY A 50 -19.53 -4.67 4.05
N ASP A 51 -19.96 -3.59 3.41
CA ASP A 51 -19.27 -3.00 2.26
C ASP A 51 -17.84 -2.55 2.63
N GLY A 52 -17.67 -2.02 3.85
CA GLY A 52 -16.36 -1.58 4.35
C GLY A 52 -15.40 -2.73 4.64
N PHE A 53 -15.92 -3.88 5.05
CA PHE A 53 -15.14 -5.08 5.27
C PHE A 53 -14.65 -5.70 3.96
N GLU A 54 -15.53 -5.80 2.96
CA GLU A 54 -15.17 -6.26 1.61
C GLU A 54 -14.08 -5.38 0.98
N ALA A 55 -14.28 -4.06 1.00
CA ALA A 55 -13.31 -3.11 0.48
C ALA A 55 -12.00 -3.13 1.28
N GLY A 56 -12.07 -3.28 2.62
CA GLY A 56 -10.88 -3.39 3.47
C GLY A 56 -10.04 -4.63 3.15
N ILE A 57 -10.67 -5.79 2.96
CA ILE A 57 -9.96 -7.02 2.56
C ILE A 57 -9.29 -6.84 1.19
N ALA A 58 -9.98 -6.21 0.23
CA ALA A 58 -9.40 -5.94 -1.08
C ALA A 58 -8.12 -5.07 -0.99
N VAL A 59 -8.14 -4.04 -0.14
CA VAL A 59 -6.97 -3.18 0.12
C VAL A 59 -5.83 -3.96 0.79
N VAL A 60 -6.13 -4.81 1.77
CA VAL A 60 -5.12 -5.64 2.46
C VAL A 60 -4.45 -6.62 1.50
N ILE A 61 -5.22 -7.28 0.64
CA ILE A 61 -4.69 -8.20 -0.38
C ILE A 61 -3.76 -7.45 -1.34
N LEU A 62 -4.15 -6.25 -1.79
CA LEU A 62 -3.32 -5.41 -2.64
C LEU A 62 -2.02 -5.00 -1.93
N ALA A 63 -2.10 -4.61 -0.66
CA ALA A 63 -0.94 -4.27 0.15
C ALA A 63 0.01 -5.45 0.31
N MET A 64 -0.51 -6.65 0.59
CA MET A 64 0.28 -7.89 0.68
C MET A 64 0.95 -8.24 -0.65
N LEU A 65 0.27 -8.05 -1.78
CA LEU A 65 0.84 -8.26 -3.11
C LEU A 65 1.99 -7.30 -3.40
N LEU A 66 1.81 -6.00 -3.11
CA LEU A 66 2.84 -4.98 -3.29
C LEU A 66 4.06 -5.23 -2.39
N ASP A 67 3.83 -5.62 -1.15
CA ASP A 67 4.89 -6.02 -0.22
C ASP A 67 5.65 -7.24 -0.77
N ARG A 68 4.94 -8.27 -1.25
CA ARG A 68 5.56 -9.45 -1.88
C ARG A 68 6.40 -9.11 -3.11
N LEU A 69 5.91 -8.24 -3.99
CA LEU A 69 6.64 -7.80 -5.18
C LEU A 69 7.90 -7.05 -4.80
N THR A 70 7.80 -6.15 -3.81
CA THR A 70 8.94 -5.38 -3.29
C THR A 70 9.98 -6.29 -2.65
N GLN A 71 9.54 -7.29 -1.87
CA GLN A 71 10.42 -8.31 -1.31
C GLN A 71 11.06 -9.20 -2.39
N SER A 72 10.33 -9.57 -3.44
CA SER A 72 10.87 -10.37 -4.55
C SER A 72 11.97 -9.61 -5.29
N LEU A 73 11.76 -8.33 -5.59
CA LEU A 73 12.78 -7.47 -6.20
C LEU A 73 14.03 -7.33 -5.32
N ARG A 74 13.86 -7.32 -4.00
CA ARG A 74 14.98 -7.38 -3.04
C ARG A 74 15.71 -8.73 -3.10
N LYS A 75 14.98 -9.84 -3.21
CA LYS A 75 15.52 -11.21 -3.22
C LYS A 75 16.27 -11.56 -4.50
N THR A 76 15.87 -10.99 -5.64
CA THR A 76 16.54 -11.18 -6.95
C THR A 76 17.94 -10.56 -7.03
N ARG A 77 18.37 -9.80 -6.02
CA ARG A 77 19.67 -9.11 -6.01
C ARG A 77 20.71 -9.71 -5.05
N GLN A 78 20.43 -10.89 -4.49
CA GLN A 78 21.43 -11.72 -3.77
C GLN A 78 21.92 -12.86 -4.66
#